data_AF-A0A6M0S2R9-F1
#
_entry.id   AF-A0A6M0S2R9-F1
#
_cell.length_a   1.000
_cell.length_b   1.000
_cell.length_c   1.000
_cell.angle_alpha   90.00
_cell.angle_beta   90.00
_cell.angle_gamma   90.00
#
_symmetry.space_group_name_H-M   'P 1'
#
loop_
_entity.id
_entity.type
_entity.pdbx_description
1 polymer ?
#
loop_
_entity_poly.entity_id
_entity_poly.type
_entity_poly.pdbx_seq_one_letter_code
_entity_poly.pdbx_strand_id
1 'polypeptide(L)' 'MCKKAGIPYRPPYTARHTFISHGLEYKEWTLPQAAEMAGHANTKMVASTYAHMVQRPELPDY' A
#
# COMPACT_ATOMS: atom_id res chain seq x y z
N MET A 1 -18.79 -2.89 -11.33
CA MET A 1 -17.99 -1.65 -11.29
C MET A 1 -16.84 -1.69 -12.29
N CYS A 2 -15.85 -2.59 -12.17
CA CYS A 2 -14.71 -2.67 -13.10
C CYS A 2 -15.11 -2.75 -14.59
N LYS A 3 -16.04 -3.64 -14.96
CA LYS A 3 -16.55 -3.73 -16.34
C LYS A 3 -17.18 -2.42 -16.86
N LYS A 4 -17.87 -1.66 -16.01
CA LYS A 4 -18.45 -0.36 -16.38
C LYS A 4 -17.38 0.71 -16.61
N ALA A 5 -16.25 0.59 -15.93
CA ALA A 5 -15.11 1.50 -16.04
C ALA A 5 -14.06 1.02 -17.07
N GLY A 6 -14.35 -0.01 -17.87
CA GLY A 6 -13.41 -0.51 -18.89
C GLY A 6 -12.17 -1.22 -18.34
N ILE A 7 -12.18 -1.62 -17.07
CA ILE A 7 -11.04 -2.26 -16.39
C ILE A 7 -11.29 -3.77 -16.24
N PRO A 8 -10.26 -4.62 -16.44
CA PRO A 8 -10.35 -6.04 -16.12
C PRO A 8 -10.81 -6.27 -14.68
N TYR A 9 -11.47 -7.40 -14.44
CA TYR A 9 -11.86 -7.77 -13.08
C TYR A 9 -10.62 -7.81 -12.18
N ARG A 10 -10.73 -7.20 -11.00
CA ARG A 10 -9.74 -7.31 -9.94
C ARG A 10 -10.42 -7.83 -8.68
N PRO A 11 -9.84 -8.81 -7.98
CA PRO A 11 -10.34 -9.26 -6.71
C PRO A 11 -10.48 -8.08 -5.72
N PRO A 12 -11.54 -8.02 -4.89
CA PRO A 12 -11.69 -6.95 -3.90
C PRO A 12 -10.48 -6.82 -2.95
N TYR A 13 -9.82 -7.94 -2.65
CA TYR A 13 -8.59 -7.96 -1.86
C TYR A 13 -7.49 -7.06 -2.43
N THR A 14 -7.40 -6.93 -3.76
CA THR A 14 -6.44 -6.02 -4.40
C THR A 14 -6.69 -4.56 -4.04
N ALA A 15 -7.95 -4.16 -3.81
CA ALA A 15 -8.27 -2.79 -3.41
C ALA A 15 -7.69 -2.44 -2.02
N ARG A 16 -7.65 -3.42 -1.10
CA ARG A 16 -6.99 -3.26 0.21
C ARG A 16 -5.50 -2.96 0.04
N HIS A 17 -4.83 -3.66 -0.87
CA HIS A 17 -3.43 -3.41 -1.16
C HIS A 17 -3.19 -2.05 -1.82
N THR A 18 -4.05 -1.65 -2.76
CA THR A 18 -4.00 -0.32 -3.39
C THR A 18 -4.21 0.80 -2.37
N PHE A 19 -5.13 0.62 -1.43
CA PHE A 19 -5.38 1.59 -0.37
C PHE A 19 -4.15 1.79 0.53
N ILE A 20 -3.53 0.70 0.97
CA ILE A 20 -2.32 0.74 1.79
C ILE A 20 -1.17 1.40 1.02
N SER A 21 -0.91 0.97 -0.22
CA SER A 21 0.19 1.51 -1.03
C SER A 21 0.00 3.00 -1.31
N HIS A 22 -1.22 3.44 -1.62
CA HIS A 22 -1.53 4.85 -1.84
C HIS A 22 -1.35 5.69 -0.57
N GLY A 23 -1.74 5.16 0.59
CA GLY A 23 -1.53 5.82 1.87
C GLY A 23 -0.06 6.00 2.22
N LEU A 24 0.75 4.96 2.02
CA LEU A 24 2.20 5.01 2.27
C LEU A 24 2.94 5.93 1.29
N GLU A 25 2.58 5.90 0.00
CA GLU A 25 3.27 6.65 -1.05
C GLU A 25 2.89 8.13 -1.10
N TYR A 26 1.60 8.45 -0.99
CA TYR A 26 1.09 9.82 -1.26
C TYR A 26 0.47 10.51 -0.06
N LYS A 27 0.10 9.76 0.99
CA LYS A 27 -0.46 10.32 2.23
C LYS A 27 0.53 10.24 3.39
N GLU A 28 1.75 9.79 3.11
CA GLU A 28 2.86 9.69 4.06
C GLU A 28 2.49 8.92 5.34
N TRP A 29 1.68 7.86 5.19
CA TRP A 29 1.36 7.00 6.33
C TRP A 29 2.62 6.31 6.86
N THR A 30 2.68 6.19 8.18
CA THR A 30 3.65 5.31 8.84
C THR A 30 3.17 3.85 8.75
N LEU A 31 4.10 2.90 8.90
CA LEU A 31 3.76 1.46 8.93
C LEU A 31 2.72 1.10 10.02
N PRO A 32 2.75 1.68 11.24
CA PRO A 32 1.68 1.53 12.22
C PRO A 32 0.31 2.03 11.75
N GLN A 33 0.22 3.23 11.17
CA GLN A 33 -1.05 3.77 10.66
C GLN A 33 -1.61 2.90 9.52
N ALA A 34 -0.76 2.45 8.60
CA ALA A 34 -1.16 1.52 7.55
C ALA A 34 -1.65 0.17 8.11
N ALA A 35 -1.04 -0.33 9.19
CA ALA A 35 -1.49 -1.55 9.87
C ALA A 35 -2.85 -1.36 10.56
N GLU A 36 -3.05 -0.25 11.26
CA GLU A 36 -4.31 0.12 11.89
C GLU A 36 -5.45 0.22 10.85
N MET A 37 -5.23 0.98 9.78
CA MET A 37 -6.20 1.14 8.69
C MET A 37 -6.52 -0.18 7.97
N ALA A 38 -5.56 -1.10 7.93
CA ALA A 38 -5.75 -2.43 7.37
C ALA A 38 -6.38 -3.43 8.36
N GLY A 39 -6.55 -3.08 9.64
CA GLY A 39 -7.03 -3.99 10.67
C GLY A 39 -6.03 -5.09 11.06
N HIS A 40 -4.73 -4.81 10.96
CA HIS A 40 -3.68 -5.73 11.40
C HIS A 40 -3.37 -5.55 12.90
N ALA A 41 -3.10 -6.66 13.59
CA ALA A 41 -2.74 -6.64 15.01
C ALA A 41 -1.32 -6.09 15.27
N ASN A 42 -0.46 -6.05 14.25
CA ASN A 42 0.90 -5.52 14.33
C ASN A 42 1.39 -5.10 12.92
N THR A 43 2.57 -4.47 12.88
CA THR A 43 3.16 -3.95 11.64
C THR A 43 3.85 -5.01 10.79
N LYS A 44 4.04 -6.24 11.27
CA LYS A 44 4.89 -7.25 10.62
C LYS A 44 4.49 -7.49 9.17
N MET A 45 3.20 -7.71 8.93
CA MET A 45 2.67 -7.96 7.58
C MET A 45 2.83 -6.74 6.66
N VAL A 46 2.56 -5.54 7.17
CA VAL A 46 2.69 -4.31 6.38
C VAL A 46 4.15 -4.04 6.05
N ALA A 47 5.03 -4.17 7.04
CA ALA A 47 6.47 -3.99 6.87
C ALA A 47 7.04 -4.98 5.84
N SER A 48 6.70 -6.27 5.95
CA SER A 48 7.19 -7.29 5.01
C SER A 48 6.77 -7.04 3.55
N THR A 49 5.62 -6.40 3.34
CA THR A 49 5.09 -6.15 1.99
C THR A 49 5.50 -4.78 1.46
N TYR A 50 5.55 -3.75 2.30
CA TYR A 50 5.57 -2.35 1.86
C TYR A 50 6.72 -1.50 2.42
N ALA A 51 7.60 -2.05 3.27
CA ALA A 51 8.70 -1.25 3.83
C ALA A 51 9.57 -0.59 2.74
N HIS A 52 9.69 -1.22 1.57
CA HIS A 52 10.42 -0.68 0.41
C HIS A 52 9.82 0.61 -0.17
N MET A 53 8.58 0.94 0.16
CA MET A 53 7.90 2.18 -0.24
C MET A 53 8.15 3.31 0.75
N VAL A 54 8.54 2.99 1.99
CA VAL A 54 8.76 3.98 3.05
C VAL A 54 10.22 4.42 2.99
N GLN A 55 10.45 5.72 2.81
CA GLN A 55 11.80 6.31 2.76
C GLN A 55 12.72 5.57 1.79
N ARG A 56 12.19 5.26 0.60
CA ARG A 56 12.95 4.59 -0.44
C ARG A 56 14.22 5.41 -0.72
N PRO A 57 15.42 4.82 -0.59
CA PRO A 57 16.64 5.57 -0.81
C PRO A 57 16.68 6.06 -2.25
N GLU A 58 17.00 7.34 -2.41
CA GLU A 58 17.32 7.90 -3.72
C GLU A 58 18.68 7.35 -4.12
N LEU A 59 18.71 6.60 -5.22
CA LEU A 59 19.97 6.22 -5.83
C LEU A 59 20.56 7.48 -6.47
N PRO A 60 21.85 7.76 -6.29
CA PRO A 60 22.48 8.85 -7.00
C PRO A 60 22.30 8.64 -8.50
N ASP A 61 21.92 9.71 -9.19
CA ASP A 61 22.20 9.80 -10.60
C ASP A 61 23.72 9.79 -10.71
N TYR A 62 24.31 8.75 -11.32
CA TYR A 62 25.75 8.54 -11.58
C TYR A 62 26.67 8.10 -10.42
#